data_AF-A0A9E5FGT0-F1
#
_entry.id   AF-A0A9E5FGT0-F1
#
_cell.length_a   1.000
_cell.length_b   1.000
_cell.length_c   1.000
_cell.angle_alpha   90.00
_cell.angle_beta   90.00
_cell.angle_gamma   90.00
#
_symmetry.space_group_name_H-M   'P 1'
#
loop_
_entity.id
_entity.type
_entity.pdbx_description
1 polymer ?
#
loop_
_entity_poly.entity_id
_entity_poly.type
_entity_poly.pdbx_seq_one_letter_code
_entity_poly.pdbx_strand_id
1 'polypeptide(L)'
;MARWGLLLQCVAESVASQGLRGLMGMVPFGQVLYEVGQGVVERYSKKVQRAEEVACLQEMVVQSHAAIRAEVESRYESIVQNVPESVRAEIQKPEVRARVVAYAAQVPASFRASLRRPEDPTGSTVPKTLTISQPNDVFRFLPQRPPRFQPGDRPVGNWKLTDCLGIGGFGEVWKAEHHAVPGLVMALKFCLSPESRSSLVRESQLLGRIMSLG
;
A
#
# COMPACT_ATOMS: atom_id res chain seq x y z
N MET A 1 -15.88 -2.09 -14.54
CA MET A 1 -15.02 -2.12 -13.32
C MET A 1 -13.87 -3.06 -13.59
N ALA A 2 -12.63 -2.66 -13.31
CA ALA A 2 -11.47 -3.43 -13.73
C ALA A 2 -11.24 -4.65 -12.82
N ARG A 3 -10.99 -5.84 -13.39
CA ARG A 3 -10.90 -7.08 -12.60
C ARG A 3 -9.73 -7.08 -11.63
N TRP A 4 -8.64 -6.40 -11.97
CA TRP A 4 -7.48 -6.21 -11.10
C TRP A 4 -7.78 -5.45 -9.80
N GLY A 5 -8.87 -4.67 -9.75
CA GLY A 5 -9.30 -3.96 -8.55
C GLY A 5 -9.94 -4.85 -7.47
N LEU A 6 -10.24 -6.13 -7.77
CA LEU A 6 -10.93 -7.02 -6.84
C LEU A 6 -10.13 -7.34 -5.58
N LEU A 7 -8.80 -7.55 -5.70
CA LEU A 7 -7.97 -7.78 -4.53
C LEU A 7 -7.94 -6.54 -3.62
N LEU A 8 -7.78 -5.35 -4.22
CA LEU A 8 -7.76 -4.08 -3.49
C LEU A 8 -9.08 -3.85 -2.73
N GLN A 9 -10.21 -4.17 -3.37
CA GLN A 9 -11.51 -4.14 -2.73
C GLN A 9 -11.58 -5.12 -1.54
N CYS A 10 -11.11 -6.36 -1.71
CA CYS A 10 -11.10 -7.34 -0.61
C CYS A 10 -10.20 -6.89 0.55
N VAL A 11 -9.06 -6.26 0.27
CA VAL A 11 -8.19 -5.64 1.28
C VAL A 11 -8.91 -4.51 1.99
N ALA A 12 -9.51 -3.58 1.26
CA ALA A 12 -10.24 -2.46 1.86
C ALA A 12 -11.41 -2.94 2.74
N GLU A 13 -12.22 -3.90 2.27
CA GLU A 13 -13.31 -4.52 3.04
C GLU A 13 -12.80 -5.18 4.33
N SER A 14 -11.66 -5.89 4.26
CA SER A 14 -11.10 -6.62 5.40
C SER A 14 -10.49 -5.68 6.44
N VAL A 15 -9.78 -4.64 5.99
CA VAL A 15 -9.23 -3.60 6.86
C VAL A 15 -10.37 -2.81 7.53
N ALA A 16 -11.40 -2.44 6.77
CA ALA A 16 -12.56 -1.74 7.30
C ALA A 16 -13.32 -2.58 8.35
N SER A 17 -13.44 -3.89 8.12
CA SER A 17 -14.18 -4.79 9.03
C SER A 17 -13.39 -5.17 10.29
N GLN A 18 -12.09 -5.43 10.15
CA GLN A 18 -11.30 -6.12 11.18
C GLN A 18 -10.03 -5.34 11.56
N GLY A 19 -9.48 -4.58 10.62
CA GLY A 19 -8.23 -3.81 10.80
C GLY A 19 -8.42 -2.39 11.33
N LEU A 20 -9.66 -1.93 11.53
CA LEU A 20 -9.96 -0.51 11.76
C LEU A 20 -9.26 0.06 13.02
N ARG A 21 -9.23 -0.70 14.12
CA ARG A 21 -8.52 -0.31 15.34
C ARG A 21 -7.02 -0.11 15.09
N GLY A 22 -6.41 -0.98 14.28
CA GLY A 22 -5.00 -0.83 13.89
C GLY A 22 -4.79 0.36 12.97
N LEU A 23 -5.71 0.56 12.01
CA LEU A 23 -5.65 1.66 11.05
C LEU A 23 -5.74 3.05 11.72
N MET A 24 -6.51 3.11 12.81
CA MET A 24 -6.65 4.29 13.66
C MET A 24 -5.57 4.41 14.74
N GLY A 25 -4.61 3.48 14.80
CA GLY A 25 -3.51 3.52 15.76
C GLY A 25 -3.90 3.19 17.21
N MET A 26 -5.08 2.59 17.43
CA MET A 26 -5.53 2.16 18.76
C MET A 26 -4.78 0.91 19.25
N VAL A 27 -4.29 0.11 18.30
CA VAL A 27 -3.45 -1.06 18.55
C VAL A 27 -2.34 -1.12 17.50
N PRO A 28 -1.18 -1.78 17.77
CA PRO A 28 -0.19 -2.05 16.74
C PRO A 28 -0.81 -2.79 15.56
N PHE A 29 -0.61 -2.29 14.34
CA PHE A 29 -1.27 -2.84 13.14
C PHE A 29 -0.97 -4.33 12.91
N GLY A 30 0.24 -4.78 13.28
CA GLY A 30 0.61 -6.19 13.22
C GLY A 30 -0.31 -7.12 14.03
N GLN A 31 -0.97 -6.63 15.08
CA GLN A 31 -1.91 -7.42 15.89
C GLN A 31 -3.25 -7.68 15.22
N VAL A 32 -3.61 -6.93 14.17
CA VAL A 32 -4.85 -7.13 13.40
C VAL A 32 -4.58 -7.68 11.99
N LEU A 33 -3.29 -7.84 11.64
CA LEU A 33 -2.90 -8.21 10.28
C LEU A 33 -3.38 -9.62 9.94
N TYR A 34 -3.39 -10.53 10.92
CA TYR A 34 -3.80 -11.92 10.71
C TYR A 34 -5.27 -12.04 10.31
N GLU A 35 -6.15 -11.38 11.08
CA GLU A 35 -7.57 -11.30 10.79
C GLU A 35 -7.80 -10.64 9.43
N VAL A 36 -7.15 -9.49 9.17
CA VAL A 36 -7.23 -8.82 7.86
C VAL A 36 -6.85 -9.78 6.73
N GLY A 37 -5.77 -10.55 6.87
CA GLY A 37 -5.37 -11.55 5.88
C GLY A 37 -6.42 -12.66 5.68
N GLN A 38 -7.00 -13.18 6.76
CA GLN A 38 -8.11 -14.14 6.68
C GLN A 38 -9.29 -13.56 5.90
N GLY A 39 -9.70 -12.33 6.23
CA GLY A 39 -10.77 -11.63 5.54
C GLY A 39 -10.49 -11.42 4.05
N VAL A 40 -9.24 -11.16 3.68
CA VAL A 40 -8.83 -10.98 2.28
C VAL A 40 -8.97 -12.28 1.52
N VAL A 41 -8.42 -13.39 2.03
CA VAL A 41 -8.49 -14.69 1.37
C VAL A 41 -9.93 -15.12 1.18
N GLU A 42 -10.74 -15.05 2.23
CA GLU A 42 -12.15 -15.47 2.19
C GLU A 42 -12.95 -14.69 1.14
N ARG A 43 -12.76 -13.36 1.08
CA ARG A 43 -13.47 -12.52 0.11
C ARG A 43 -12.94 -12.70 -1.30
N TYR A 44 -11.62 -12.82 -1.46
CA TYR A 44 -10.97 -12.91 -2.76
C TYR A 44 -11.27 -14.24 -3.44
N SER A 45 -11.24 -15.36 -2.71
CA SER A 45 -11.57 -16.69 -3.24
C SER A 45 -13.02 -16.82 -3.70
N LYS A 46 -13.93 -16.01 -3.14
CA LYS A 46 -15.34 -15.93 -3.58
C LYS A 46 -15.54 -15.08 -4.84
N LYS A 47 -14.61 -14.16 -5.14
CA LYS A 47 -14.75 -13.18 -6.23
C LYS A 47 -13.91 -13.51 -7.47
N VAL A 48 -12.83 -14.27 -7.32
CA VAL A 48 -11.88 -14.55 -8.41
C VAL A 48 -11.71 -16.05 -8.59
N GLN A 49 -11.87 -16.52 -9.82
CA GLN A 49 -11.60 -17.91 -10.15
C GLN A 49 -10.10 -18.17 -10.19
N ARG A 50 -9.69 -19.37 -9.78
CA ARG A 50 -8.27 -19.74 -9.68
C ARG A 50 -7.50 -19.57 -11.00
N ALA A 51 -8.13 -19.84 -12.13
CA ALA A 51 -7.52 -19.70 -13.46
C ALA A 51 -7.20 -18.23 -13.84
N GLU A 52 -7.83 -17.26 -13.17
CA GLU A 52 -7.78 -15.84 -13.55
C GLU A 52 -6.96 -15.00 -12.56
N GLU A 53 -6.56 -15.61 -11.44
CA GLU A 53 -5.89 -14.94 -10.32
C GLU A 53 -4.58 -14.27 -10.75
N VAL A 54 -3.68 -15.02 -11.39
CA VAL A 54 -2.38 -14.51 -11.85
C VAL A 54 -2.57 -13.35 -12.82
N ALA A 55 -3.55 -13.42 -13.72
CA ALA A 55 -3.83 -12.35 -14.67
C ALA A 55 -4.31 -11.08 -13.95
N CYS A 56 -5.22 -11.22 -12.98
CA CYS A 56 -5.69 -10.09 -12.18
C CYS A 56 -4.56 -9.43 -11.38
N LEU A 57 -3.68 -10.23 -10.78
CA LEU A 57 -2.52 -9.72 -10.04
C LEU A 57 -1.51 -9.05 -10.97
N GLN A 58 -1.26 -9.64 -12.14
CA GLN A 58 -0.35 -9.10 -13.15
C GLN A 58 -0.81 -7.73 -13.66
N GLU A 59 -2.11 -7.57 -13.93
CA GLU A 59 -2.69 -6.28 -14.29
C GLU A 59 -2.59 -5.25 -13.16
N MET A 60 -2.76 -5.68 -11.90
CA MET A 60 -2.70 -4.79 -10.74
C MET A 60 -1.29 -4.21 -10.52
N VAL A 61 -0.25 -5.04 -10.57
CA VAL A 61 1.12 -4.61 -10.22
C VAL A 61 1.73 -3.61 -11.20
N VAL A 62 1.21 -3.54 -12.43
CA VAL A 62 1.67 -2.59 -13.45
C VAL A 62 0.93 -1.24 -13.42
N GLN A 63 -0.12 -1.09 -12.61
CA GLN A 63 -0.87 0.15 -12.53
C GLN A 63 -0.08 1.27 -11.83
N SER A 64 -0.38 2.50 -12.21
CA SER A 64 0.12 3.70 -11.51
C SER A 64 -0.59 3.88 -10.18
N HIS A 65 0.07 4.51 -9.20
CA HIS A 65 -0.53 4.78 -7.89
C HIS A 65 -1.84 5.61 -7.99
N ALA A 66 -1.89 6.57 -8.93
CA ALA A 66 -3.11 7.34 -9.21
C ALA A 66 -4.26 6.46 -9.72
N ALA A 67 -3.99 5.53 -10.65
CA ALA A 67 -5.01 4.61 -11.16
C ALA A 67 -5.50 3.65 -10.07
N ILE A 68 -4.58 3.12 -9.25
CA ILE A 68 -4.89 2.29 -8.08
C ILE A 68 -5.83 3.05 -7.14
N ARG A 69 -5.47 4.28 -6.74
CA ARG A 69 -6.28 5.08 -5.82
C ARG A 69 -7.67 5.36 -6.39
N ALA A 70 -7.76 5.76 -7.65
CA ALA A 70 -9.03 6.01 -8.32
C ALA A 70 -9.93 4.77 -8.36
N GLU A 71 -9.35 3.58 -8.57
CA GLU A 71 -10.09 2.32 -8.55
C GLU A 71 -10.58 1.94 -7.14
N VAL A 72 -9.80 2.20 -6.09
CA VAL A 72 -10.29 1.96 -4.71
C VAL A 72 -11.41 2.93 -4.36
N GLU A 73 -11.27 4.21 -4.72
CA GLU A 73 -12.29 5.25 -4.48
C GLU A 73 -13.59 4.95 -5.25
N SER A 74 -13.51 4.51 -6.51
CA SER A 74 -14.69 4.16 -7.31
C SER A 74 -15.48 2.98 -6.73
N ARG A 75 -14.81 2.13 -5.95
CA ARG A 75 -15.39 0.97 -5.27
C ARG A 75 -15.79 1.23 -3.82
N TYR A 76 -15.56 2.43 -3.31
CA TYR A 76 -15.74 2.71 -1.88
C TYR A 76 -17.16 2.44 -1.39
N GLU A 77 -18.17 2.75 -2.20
CA GLU A 77 -19.57 2.44 -1.87
C GLU A 77 -19.81 0.93 -1.73
N SER A 78 -19.27 0.13 -2.66
CA SER A 78 -19.35 -1.34 -2.56
C SER A 78 -18.60 -1.87 -1.33
N ILE A 79 -17.47 -1.25 -0.97
CA ILE A 79 -16.73 -1.57 0.26
C ILE A 79 -17.63 -1.33 1.47
N VAL A 80 -18.31 -0.19 1.56
CA VAL A 80 -19.21 0.13 2.68
C VAL A 80 -20.36 -0.88 2.80
N GLN A 81 -20.92 -1.31 1.67
CA GLN A 81 -22.02 -2.29 1.66
C GLN A 81 -21.58 -3.69 2.13
N ASN A 82 -20.33 -4.07 1.86
CA ASN A 82 -19.80 -5.41 2.14
C ASN A 82 -19.14 -5.57 3.53
N VAL A 83 -19.09 -4.52 4.35
CA VAL A 83 -18.62 -4.60 5.74
C VAL A 83 -19.80 -4.77 6.72
N PRO A 84 -19.56 -5.27 7.95
CA PRO A 84 -20.59 -5.38 8.97
C PRO A 84 -21.29 -4.04 9.26
N GLU A 85 -22.60 -4.08 9.50
CA GLU A 85 -23.41 -2.88 9.80
C GLU A 85 -22.81 -2.04 10.95
N SER A 86 -22.28 -2.72 11.97
CA SER A 86 -21.69 -2.10 13.16
C SER A 86 -20.52 -1.16 12.89
N VAL A 87 -19.85 -1.27 11.73
CA VAL A 87 -18.70 -0.42 11.37
C VAL A 87 -19.01 0.57 10.24
N ARG A 88 -20.17 0.48 9.57
CA ARG A 88 -20.50 1.28 8.39
C ARG A 88 -20.47 2.78 8.66
N ALA A 89 -21.04 3.23 9.77
CA ALA A 89 -21.03 4.63 10.15
C ALA A 89 -19.60 5.16 10.38
N GLU A 90 -18.74 4.35 10.98
CA GLU A 90 -17.35 4.73 11.27
C GLU A 90 -16.54 4.90 9.99
N ILE A 91 -16.66 3.96 9.05
CA ILE A 91 -15.89 3.99 7.79
C ILE A 91 -16.37 5.06 6.80
N GLN A 92 -17.58 5.60 7.00
CA GLN A 92 -18.06 6.75 6.23
C GLN A 92 -17.45 8.07 6.69
N LYS A 93 -16.83 8.13 7.88
CA LYS A 93 -16.12 9.33 8.33
C LYS A 93 -15.00 9.66 7.33
N PRO A 94 -14.85 10.94 6.90
CA PRO A 94 -13.87 11.31 5.88
C PRO A 94 -12.44 10.87 6.19
N GLU A 95 -12.00 10.98 7.45
CA GLU A 95 -10.66 10.55 7.86
C GLU A 95 -10.47 9.03 7.73
N VAL A 96 -11.45 8.24 8.21
CA VAL A 96 -11.38 6.78 8.14
C VAL A 96 -11.38 6.31 6.69
N ARG A 97 -12.25 6.90 5.86
CA ARG A 97 -12.26 6.66 4.42
C ARG A 97 -10.91 6.93 3.79
N ALA A 98 -10.32 8.09 4.05
CA ALA A 98 -9.02 8.46 3.50
C ALA A 98 -7.94 7.44 3.90
N ARG A 99 -7.96 6.94 5.15
CA ARG A 99 -7.01 5.93 5.64
C ARG A 99 -7.24 4.55 5.00
N VAL A 100 -8.49 4.10 4.83
CA VAL A 100 -8.81 2.81 4.19
C VAL A 100 -8.33 2.82 2.74
N VAL A 101 -8.64 3.90 2.01
CA VAL A 101 -8.19 4.09 0.64
C VAL A 101 -6.67 4.14 0.56
N ALA A 102 -6.01 4.92 1.43
CA ALA A 102 -4.56 5.04 1.45
C ALA A 102 -3.85 3.73 1.78
N TYR A 103 -4.43 2.89 2.65
CA TYR A 103 -3.89 1.56 2.96
C TYR A 103 -4.02 0.61 1.77
N ALA A 104 -5.22 0.49 1.18
CA ALA A 104 -5.44 -0.38 0.04
C ALA A 104 -4.59 0.04 -1.18
N ALA A 105 -4.38 1.34 -1.38
CA ALA A 105 -3.56 1.87 -2.47
C ALA A 105 -2.07 1.49 -2.38
N GLN A 106 -1.59 1.01 -1.23
CA GLN A 106 -0.20 0.56 -1.06
C GLN A 106 0.02 -0.92 -1.36
N VAL A 107 -1.06 -1.69 -1.49
CA VAL A 107 -0.97 -3.13 -1.75
C VAL A 107 -0.11 -3.41 -2.99
N PRO A 108 -0.29 -2.73 -4.14
CA PRO A 108 0.53 -3.00 -5.33
C PRO A 108 2.03 -2.70 -5.11
N ALA A 109 2.38 -1.68 -4.33
CA ALA A 109 3.77 -1.40 -4.00
C ALA A 109 4.38 -2.51 -3.11
N SER A 110 3.60 -3.02 -2.16
CA SER A 110 3.98 -4.14 -1.29
C SER A 110 4.13 -5.44 -2.10
N PHE A 111 3.21 -5.70 -3.03
CA PHE A 111 3.32 -6.80 -4.00
C PHE A 111 4.62 -6.70 -4.81
N ARG A 112 4.86 -5.56 -5.46
CA ARG A 112 6.09 -5.35 -6.26
C ARG A 112 7.33 -5.59 -5.42
N ALA A 113 7.41 -5.04 -4.22
CA ALA A 113 8.55 -5.24 -3.32
C ALA A 113 8.82 -6.73 -3.03
N SER A 114 7.76 -7.50 -2.78
CA SER A 114 7.85 -8.94 -2.48
C SER A 114 8.06 -9.83 -3.71
N LEU A 115 7.84 -9.31 -4.93
CA LEU A 115 8.06 -10.02 -6.19
C LEU A 115 9.43 -9.72 -6.84
N ARG A 116 10.22 -8.81 -6.25
CA ARG A 116 11.55 -8.46 -6.77
C ARG A 116 12.48 -9.67 -6.75
N ARG A 117 13.21 -9.83 -7.84
CA ARG A 117 14.21 -10.87 -8.06
C ARG A 117 15.22 -10.39 -9.11
N PRO A 118 16.42 -10.99 -9.23
CA PRO A 118 17.47 -10.49 -10.13
C PRO A 118 17.00 -10.29 -11.58
N GLU A 119 16.13 -11.17 -12.09
CA GLU A 119 15.57 -11.12 -13.44
C GLU A 119 14.40 -10.14 -13.60
N ASP A 120 13.81 -9.66 -12.50
CA ASP A 120 12.74 -8.66 -12.46
C ASP A 120 12.92 -7.76 -11.22
N PRO A 121 13.85 -6.80 -11.28
CA PRO A 121 14.17 -5.94 -10.13
C PRO A 121 13.05 -4.97 -9.77
N THR A 122 12.10 -4.74 -10.68
CA THR A 122 10.94 -3.87 -10.43
C THR A 122 9.82 -4.62 -9.71
N GLY A 123 9.82 -5.96 -9.78
CA GLY A 123 8.77 -6.83 -9.23
C GLY A 123 7.45 -6.70 -9.98
N SER A 124 7.52 -6.32 -11.26
CA SER A 124 6.36 -6.02 -12.09
C SER A 124 5.74 -7.26 -12.75
N THR A 125 6.39 -8.42 -12.63
CA THR A 125 5.95 -9.70 -13.19
C THR A 125 5.54 -10.66 -12.08
N VAL A 126 4.33 -11.22 -12.22
CA VAL A 126 3.75 -12.18 -11.28
C VAL A 126 4.10 -13.62 -11.68
N PRO A 127 4.72 -14.43 -10.81
CA PRO A 127 4.98 -15.84 -11.09
C PRO A 127 3.69 -16.61 -11.35
N LYS A 128 3.68 -17.51 -12.35
CA LYS A 128 2.53 -18.37 -12.67
C LYS A 128 2.11 -19.30 -11.52
N THR A 129 3.02 -19.59 -10.61
CA THR A 129 2.81 -20.41 -9.42
C THR A 129 2.33 -19.60 -8.22
N LEU A 130 2.18 -18.28 -8.34
CA LEU A 130 1.71 -17.46 -7.25
C LEU A 130 0.24 -17.74 -6.96
N THR A 131 -0.05 -17.94 -5.67
CA THR A 131 -1.38 -18.29 -5.21
C THR A 131 -1.70 -17.67 -3.86
N ILE A 132 -2.91 -17.16 -3.72
CA ILE A 132 -3.48 -16.58 -2.50
C ILE A 132 -4.55 -17.55 -1.99
N SER A 133 -4.14 -18.54 -1.20
CA SER A 133 -5.03 -19.61 -0.71
C SER A 133 -5.20 -19.64 0.80
N GLN A 134 -4.23 -19.09 1.54
CA GLN A 134 -4.22 -19.06 2.99
C GLN A 134 -3.82 -17.67 3.49
N PRO A 135 -4.18 -17.28 4.73
CA PRO A 135 -3.86 -15.95 5.27
C PRO A 135 -2.36 -15.63 5.18
N ASN A 136 -1.51 -16.64 5.41
CA ASN A 136 -0.05 -16.52 5.31
C ASN A 136 0.43 -16.15 3.90
N ASP A 137 -0.30 -16.55 2.84
CA ASP A 137 0.04 -16.20 1.47
C ASP A 137 -0.05 -14.69 1.25
N VAL A 138 -0.99 -14.03 1.92
CA VAL A 138 -1.26 -12.59 1.76
C VAL A 138 -0.33 -11.72 2.60
N PHE A 139 0.17 -12.19 3.75
CA PHE A 139 0.95 -11.35 4.67
C PHE A 139 2.19 -10.72 4.04
N ARG A 140 2.87 -11.47 3.19
CA ARG A 140 4.02 -10.95 2.43
C ARG A 140 3.64 -9.83 1.45
N PHE A 141 2.36 -9.66 1.14
CA PHE A 141 1.86 -8.69 0.17
C PHE A 141 1.03 -7.56 0.78
N LEU A 142 0.66 -7.67 2.06
CA LEU A 142 -0.05 -6.62 2.76
C LEU A 142 0.96 -5.60 3.33
N PRO A 143 0.66 -4.29 3.27
CA PRO A 143 1.42 -3.29 4.01
C PRO A 143 1.44 -3.63 5.51
N GLN A 144 2.62 -3.67 6.13
CA GLN A 144 2.73 -4.02 7.57
C GLN A 144 2.15 -2.97 8.52
N ARG A 145 1.96 -1.75 8.02
CA ARG A 145 1.39 -0.62 8.75
C ARG A 145 0.75 0.38 7.79
N PRO A 146 -0.22 1.18 8.24
CA PRO A 146 -0.69 2.33 7.49
C PRO A 146 0.42 3.36 7.25
N PRO A 147 0.24 4.21 6.21
CA PRO A 147 1.12 5.34 6.02
C PRO A 147 0.88 6.35 7.14
N ARG A 148 1.96 6.99 7.60
CA ARG A 148 1.89 8.09 8.56
C ARG A 148 1.51 9.39 7.88
N PHE A 149 1.98 9.59 6.65
CA PHE A 149 1.66 10.76 5.84
C PHE A 149 0.50 10.49 4.87
N GLN A 150 -0.07 11.56 4.33
CA GLN A 150 -1.13 11.52 3.33
C GLN A 150 -0.75 12.34 2.09
N PRO A 151 -1.34 12.04 0.91
CA PRO A 151 -1.27 12.95 -0.23
C PRO A 151 -1.73 14.35 0.16
N GLY A 152 -0.93 15.36 -0.15
CA GLY A 152 -1.17 16.75 0.22
C GLY A 152 -0.33 17.26 1.37
N ASP A 153 0.21 16.37 2.22
CA ASP A 153 1.07 16.76 3.33
C ASP A 153 2.33 17.48 2.84
N ARG A 154 2.84 18.39 3.69
CA ARG A 154 4.09 19.14 3.47
C ARG A 154 5.04 19.01 4.67
N PRO A 155 5.53 17.81 4.98
CA PRO A 155 6.33 17.60 6.19
C PRO A 155 7.73 18.23 6.11
N VAL A 156 8.21 18.60 4.92
CA VAL A 156 9.54 19.19 4.71
C VAL A 156 9.50 20.30 3.66
N GLY A 157 9.67 21.55 4.11
CA GLY A 157 9.83 22.71 3.22
C GLY A 157 8.68 22.88 2.22
N ASN A 158 9.04 23.08 0.95
CA ASN A 158 8.10 23.34 -0.15
C ASN A 158 7.66 22.09 -0.91
N TRP A 159 7.88 20.90 -0.35
CA TRP A 159 7.55 19.63 -1.00
C TRP A 159 6.17 19.13 -0.57
N LYS A 160 5.24 19.03 -1.52
CA LYS A 160 3.92 18.44 -1.32
C LYS A 160 3.97 16.97 -1.69
N LEU A 161 3.60 16.09 -0.76
CA LEU A 161 3.53 14.65 -1.03
C LEU A 161 2.37 14.34 -1.98
N THR A 162 2.61 13.43 -2.93
CA THR A 162 1.58 13.03 -3.92
C THR A 162 1.30 11.54 -3.86
N ASP A 163 2.32 10.69 -4.01
CA ASP A 163 2.17 9.24 -4.06
C ASP A 163 3.02 8.54 -3.00
N CYS A 164 2.44 7.59 -2.26
CA CYS A 164 3.21 6.71 -1.39
C CYS A 164 3.85 5.61 -2.26
N LEU A 165 5.16 5.66 -2.42
CA LEU A 165 5.92 4.75 -3.29
C LEU A 165 6.30 3.46 -2.58
N GLY A 166 6.37 3.47 -1.26
CA GLY A 166 6.61 2.27 -0.47
C GLY A 166 6.72 2.52 1.02
N ILE A 167 6.42 1.47 1.79
CA ILE A 167 6.60 1.42 3.23
C ILE A 167 7.48 0.22 3.56
N GLY A 168 8.48 0.42 4.42
CA GLY A 168 9.35 -0.64 4.91
C GLY A 168 9.86 -0.38 6.32
N GLY A 169 10.76 -1.24 6.81
CA GLY A 169 11.31 -1.14 8.17
C GLY A 169 11.98 0.19 8.49
N PHE A 170 12.58 0.85 7.48
CA PHE A 170 13.25 2.13 7.65
C PHE A 170 12.29 3.33 7.66
N GLY A 171 11.06 3.18 7.16
CA GLY A 171 10.07 4.26 7.10
C GLY A 171 9.29 4.29 5.79
N GLU A 172 9.08 5.47 5.22
CA GLU A 172 8.19 5.68 4.06
C GLU A 172 8.91 6.40 2.93
N VAL A 173 8.64 6.01 1.69
CA VAL A 173 9.13 6.68 0.49
C VAL A 173 7.94 7.28 -0.23
N TRP A 174 8.02 8.57 -0.51
CA TRP A 174 6.94 9.32 -1.16
C TRP A 174 7.45 10.06 -2.39
N LYS A 175 6.65 10.08 -3.46
CA LYS A 175 6.79 11.07 -4.52
C LYS A 175 6.33 12.41 -3.96
N ALA A 176 7.09 13.46 -4.23
CA ALA A 176 6.75 14.82 -3.85
C ALA A 176 6.99 15.79 -5.00
N GLU A 177 6.16 16.83 -5.04
CA GLU A 177 6.22 17.92 -6.02
C GLU A 177 6.63 19.21 -5.32
N HIS A 178 7.52 19.98 -5.96
CA HIS A 178 7.94 21.27 -5.43
C HIS A 178 6.87 22.32 -5.67
N HIS A 179 6.43 23.01 -4.62
CA HIS A 179 5.33 23.96 -4.70
C HIS A 179 5.58 25.14 -5.65
N ALA A 180 6.82 25.65 -5.68
CA ALA A 180 7.17 26.84 -6.45
C ALA A 180 7.86 26.56 -7.80
N VAL A 181 8.18 25.29 -8.10
CA VAL A 181 8.89 24.92 -9.34
C VAL A 181 8.06 23.85 -10.05
N PRO A 182 7.21 24.26 -11.01
CA PRO A 182 6.38 23.32 -11.75
C PRO A 182 7.20 22.20 -12.41
N GLY A 183 6.72 20.97 -12.31
CA GLY A 183 7.37 19.79 -12.90
C GLY A 183 8.54 19.23 -12.10
N LEU A 184 9.04 19.93 -11.07
CA LEU A 184 10.12 19.40 -10.23
C LEU A 184 9.55 18.36 -9.24
N VAL A 185 10.01 17.12 -9.39
CA VAL A 185 9.60 15.96 -8.59
C VAL A 185 10.78 15.31 -7.90
N MET A 186 10.57 14.78 -6.69
CA MET A 186 11.57 13.99 -5.96
C MET A 186 10.94 12.82 -5.22
N ALA A 187 11.76 11.82 -4.93
CA ALA A 187 11.43 10.80 -3.93
C ALA A 187 11.96 11.24 -2.56
N LEU A 188 11.07 11.40 -1.58
CA LEU A 188 11.41 11.70 -0.19
C LEU A 188 11.33 10.42 0.65
N LYS A 189 12.44 10.02 1.26
CA LYS A 189 12.52 8.88 2.18
C LYS A 189 12.50 9.38 3.63
N PHE A 190 11.40 9.14 4.33
CA PHE A 190 11.22 9.50 5.73
C PHE A 190 11.66 8.36 6.63
N CYS A 191 12.63 8.62 7.52
CA CYS A 191 12.95 7.71 8.61
C CYS A 191 11.99 7.91 9.78
N LEU A 192 11.17 6.90 10.07
CA LEU A 192 10.17 6.97 11.16
C LEU A 192 10.59 6.19 12.41
N SER A 193 11.60 5.34 12.32
CA SER A 193 12.21 4.62 13.45
C SER A 193 13.49 5.35 13.89
N PRO A 194 13.59 5.77 15.16
CA PRO A 194 14.83 6.32 15.71
C PRO A 194 16.03 5.38 15.56
N GLU A 195 15.80 4.07 15.71
CA GLU A 195 16.80 3.01 15.62
C GLU A 195 17.40 2.91 14.21
N SER A 196 16.61 3.24 13.19
CA SER A 196 16.98 3.18 11.77
C SER A 196 17.79 4.38 11.28
N ARG A 197 17.87 5.46 12.07
CA ARG A 197 18.47 6.75 11.67
C ARG A 197 19.93 6.63 11.26
N SER A 198 20.72 5.88 12.02
CA SER A 198 22.15 5.68 11.76
C SER A 198 22.39 4.90 10.45
N SER A 199 21.49 3.95 10.12
CA SER A 199 21.55 3.21 8.86
C SER A 199 21.29 4.11 7.66
N LEU A 200 20.30 5.01 7.73
CA LEU A 200 19.99 5.91 6.63
C LEU A 200 21.08 6.95 6.39
N VAL A 201 21.69 7.48 7.45
CA VAL A 201 22.84 8.40 7.31
C VAL A 201 23.99 7.70 6.56
N ARG A 202 24.27 6.44 6.88
CA ARG A 202 25.27 5.63 6.15
C ARG A 202 24.89 5.42 4.68
N GLU A 203 23.63 5.09 4.40
CA GLU A 203 23.12 4.93 3.03
C GLU A 203 23.28 6.23 2.22
N SER A 204 22.92 7.39 2.79
CA SER A 204 23.07 8.70 2.15
C SER A 204 24.53 9.05 1.87
N GLN A 205 25.43 8.78 2.83
CA GLN A 205 26.88 8.99 2.63
C GLN A 205 27.45 8.10 1.54
N LEU A 206 27.03 6.83 1.47
CA LEU A 206 27.45 5.90 0.43
C LEU A 206 26.97 6.35 -0.96
N LEU A 207 25.69 6.74 -1.08
CA LEU A 207 25.14 7.28 -2.32
C LEU A 207 25.88 8.54 -2.79
N GLY A 208 26.18 9.45 -1.86
CA GLY A 208 26.96 10.65 -2.17
C GLY A 208 28.35 10.33 -2.73
N ARG A 209 29.03 9.31 -2.18
CA ARG A 209 30.33 8.84 -2.70
C ARG A 209 30.20 8.23 -4.10
N ILE A 210 29.20 7.38 -4.32
CA ILE A 210 28.96 6.77 -5.64
C ILE A 210 28.65 7.84 -6.68
N MET A 211 27.80 8.81 -6.35
CA MET A 211 27.46 9.92 -7.24
C MET A 211 28.64 10.87 -7.51
N SER A 212 29.62 10.95 -6.62
CA SER A 212 30.84 11.75 -6.84
C SER A 212 31.92 11.05 -7.67
N LEU A 213 31.75 9.74 -7.94
CA LEU A 213 32.68 8.93 -8.72
C LEU A 213 32.26 8.80 -10.20
N GLY A 214 31.11 9.36 -10.58
CA GLY A 214 30.62 9.44 -11.97
C GLY A 214 30.48 10.89 -12.41
#